data_AF-A0A165JT96-F1
#
_entry.id   AF-A0A165JT96-F1
#
_cell.length_a   1.000
_cell.length_b   1.000
_cell.length_c   1.000
_cell.angle_alpha   90.00
_cell.angle_beta   90.00
_cell.angle_gamma   90.00
#
_symmetry.space_group_name_H-M   'P 1'
#
loop_
_entity.id
_entity.type
_entity.pdbx_description
1 polymer ?
#
loop_
_entity_poly.entity_id
_entity_poly.type
_entity_poly.pdbx_seq_one_letter_code
_entity_poly.pdbx_strand_id
1 'polypeptide(L)'
;MPIYSILMTVTTIMVVLAIAHAALSLRGLLEAFSSSFHLGGADGRAYYGDFAKEPYKLKNVIYVINTFMADGLLLWRVWVVWSYNWKVTCAPAIMFLGTMIAEIFTTISLWALKPNESLFTPTVGHWFTSFWSLSLATNVTCTTLIVIRIFRSSLNSASYRAVIAVVIESGALYTLSIVFHMTLYELRANAGQIANDVQTQLAVIGPTLIVVVVGRRMAHPPGAIAPKFATSSYELQTRCRPEAMVVEISEYVETNSHYGEAEGKASVLPQISAESV
;
A
#
# COMPACT_ATOMS: atom_id res chain seq x y z
N MET A 1 -9.75 23.91 2.37
CA MET A 1 -10.55 22.93 1.60
C MET A 1 -9.99 22.60 0.20
N PRO A 2 -9.61 23.53 -0.70
CA PRO A 2 -9.32 23.16 -2.10
C PRO A 2 -8.18 22.13 -2.28
N ILE A 3 -7.18 22.12 -1.40
CA ILE A 3 -6.03 21.20 -1.46
C ILE A 3 -6.43 19.72 -1.42
N TYR A 4 -7.40 19.31 -0.58
CA TYR A 4 -7.79 17.90 -0.53
C TYR A 4 -8.55 17.49 -1.80
N SER A 5 -9.39 18.37 -2.35
CA SER A 5 -10.14 18.10 -3.58
C SER A 5 -9.20 17.92 -4.77
N ILE A 6 -8.17 18.76 -4.89
CA ILE A 6 -7.13 18.63 -5.92
C ILE A 6 -6.42 17.28 -5.79
N LEU A 7 -5.97 16.93 -4.57
CA LEU A 7 -5.25 15.68 -4.34
C LEU A 7 -6.10 14.44 -4.69
N MET A 8 -7.37 14.42 -4.25
CA MET A 8 -8.34 13.37 -4.60
C MET A 8 -8.48 13.25 -6.12
N THR A 9 -8.74 14.35 -6.83
CA THR A 9 -8.93 14.37 -8.29
C THR A 9 -7.71 13.83 -9.03
N VAL A 10 -6.50 14.26 -8.67
CA VAL A 10 -5.26 13.78 -9.31
C VAL A 10 -5.09 12.27 -9.07
N THR A 11 -5.29 11.77 -7.85
CA THR A 11 -5.21 10.31 -7.59
C THR A 11 -6.29 9.51 -8.33
N THR A 12 -7.50 10.04 -8.48
CA THR A 12 -8.56 9.39 -9.26
C THR A 12 -8.17 9.28 -10.74
N ILE A 13 -7.59 10.33 -11.33
CA ILE A 13 -7.09 10.30 -12.71
C ILE A 13 -5.99 9.24 -12.87
N MET A 14 -5.03 9.17 -11.94
CA MET A 14 -3.97 8.15 -11.97
C MET A 14 -4.52 6.73 -11.87
N VAL A 15 -5.54 6.48 -11.04
CA VAL A 15 -6.21 5.18 -10.94
C VAL A 15 -6.92 4.82 -12.25
N VAL A 16 -7.62 5.76 -12.89
CA VAL A 16 -8.25 5.54 -14.21
C VAL A 16 -7.19 5.22 -15.28
N LEU A 17 -6.07 5.94 -15.31
CA LEU A 17 -4.95 5.66 -16.20
C LEU A 17 -4.30 4.29 -15.91
N ALA A 18 -4.16 3.89 -14.65
CA ALA A 18 -3.62 2.58 -14.26
C ALA A 18 -4.54 1.40 -14.68
N ILE A 19 -5.86 1.59 -14.60
CA ILE A 19 -6.87 0.64 -15.11
C ILE A 19 -6.79 0.56 -16.63
N ALA A 20 -6.70 1.69 -17.33
CA ALA A 20 -6.53 1.72 -18.79
C ALA A 20 -5.23 1.01 -19.23
N HIS A 21 -4.13 1.24 -18.51
CA HIS A 21 -2.87 0.52 -18.72
C HIS A 21 -3.04 -0.98 -18.54
N ALA A 22 -3.64 -1.44 -17.43
CA ALA A 22 -3.87 -2.86 -17.17
C ALA A 22 -4.77 -3.52 -18.23
N ALA A 23 -5.78 -2.81 -18.73
CA ALA A 23 -6.63 -3.28 -19.83
C ALA A 23 -5.84 -3.44 -21.15
N LEU A 24 -4.91 -2.53 -21.45
CA LEU A 24 -4.01 -2.66 -22.61
C LEU A 24 -3.00 -3.80 -22.43
N SER A 25 -2.45 -4.01 -21.22
CA SER A 25 -1.58 -5.15 -20.91
C SER A 25 -2.31 -6.49 -21.11
N LEU A 26 -3.55 -6.59 -20.60
CA LEU A 26 -4.40 -7.78 -20.80
C LEU A 26 -4.74 -8.00 -22.27
N ARG A 27 -5.10 -6.94 -23.00
CA ARG A 27 -5.36 -7.03 -24.45
C ARG A 27 -4.12 -7.56 -25.20
N GLY A 28 -2.94 -7.02 -24.91
CA GLY A 28 -1.69 -7.48 -25.53
C GLY A 28 -1.37 -8.95 -25.21
N LEU A 29 -1.67 -9.40 -23.99
CA LEU A 29 -1.52 -10.80 -23.60
C LEU A 29 -2.47 -11.73 -24.37
N LEU A 30 -3.74 -11.33 -24.54
CA LEU A 30 -4.72 -12.09 -25.31
C LEU A 30 -4.38 -12.15 -26.80
N GLU A 31 -3.90 -11.05 -27.39
CA GLU A 31 -3.43 -11.01 -28.78
C GLU A 31 -2.21 -11.92 -28.98
N ALA A 32 -1.22 -11.88 -28.09
CA ALA A 32 -0.04 -12.75 -28.13
C ALA A 32 -0.38 -14.25 -27.93
N PHE A 33 -1.36 -14.56 -27.06
CA PHE A 33 -1.84 -15.93 -26.85
C PHE A 33 -2.60 -16.44 -28.09
N SER A 34 -3.50 -15.64 -28.65
CA SER A 34 -4.27 -15.96 -29.86
C SER A 34 -3.37 -16.19 -31.09
N SER A 35 -2.37 -15.32 -31.31
CA SER A 35 -1.42 -15.49 -32.41
C SER A 35 -0.61 -16.78 -32.29
N SER A 36 -0.23 -17.16 -31.07
CA SER A 36 0.50 -18.40 -30.79
C SER A 36 -0.34 -19.64 -31.11
N PHE A 37 -1.66 -19.57 -30.89
CA PHE A 37 -2.60 -20.68 -31.13
C PHE A 37 -2.95 -20.86 -32.62
N HIS A 38 -3.22 -19.79 -33.35
CA HIS A 38 -3.69 -19.89 -34.74
C HIS A 38 -2.59 -20.08 -35.80
N LEU A 39 -1.36 -19.61 -35.55
CA LEU A 39 -0.27 -19.64 -36.55
C LEU A 39 0.69 -20.83 -36.38
N GLY A 40 0.28 -21.91 -35.71
CA GLY A 40 1.05 -23.15 -35.64
C GLY A 40 2.42 -23.02 -34.94
N GLY A 41 2.53 -22.11 -33.96
CA GLY A 41 3.78 -21.87 -33.24
C GLY A 41 4.53 -20.58 -33.61
N ALA A 42 3.87 -19.60 -34.25
CA ALA A 42 4.43 -18.25 -34.33
C ALA A 42 4.67 -17.70 -32.92
N ASP A 43 5.93 -17.43 -32.61
CA ASP A 43 6.40 -17.06 -31.27
C ASP A 43 5.61 -15.86 -30.70
N GLY A 44 4.80 -16.06 -29.66
CA GLY A 44 4.18 -14.96 -28.90
C GLY A 44 5.21 -13.97 -28.35
N ARG A 45 6.48 -14.40 -28.24
CA ARG A 45 7.65 -13.55 -27.96
C ARG A 45 7.87 -12.48 -29.03
N ALA A 46 7.65 -12.79 -30.31
CA ALA A 46 7.76 -11.83 -31.41
C ALA A 46 6.67 -10.75 -31.34
N TYR A 47 5.51 -11.04 -30.72
CA TYR A 47 4.51 -10.00 -30.46
C TYR A 47 5.05 -8.94 -29.50
N TYR A 48 5.72 -9.36 -28.42
CA TYR A 48 6.31 -8.49 -27.39
C TYR A 48 7.67 -7.89 -27.73
N GLY A 49 8.36 -8.41 -28.75
CA GLY A 49 9.59 -7.83 -29.31
C GLY A 49 9.38 -6.67 -30.29
N ASP A 50 8.12 -6.34 -30.61
CA ASP A 50 7.77 -5.24 -31.51
C ASP A 50 7.21 -4.03 -30.74
N PHE A 51 8.12 -3.15 -30.34
CA PHE A 51 7.84 -1.89 -29.65
C PHE A 51 7.28 -0.80 -30.58
N ALA A 52 7.21 -1.04 -31.89
CA ALA A 52 6.67 -0.08 -32.85
C ALA A 52 5.13 -0.16 -32.98
N LYS A 53 4.50 -1.22 -32.47
CA LYS A 53 3.03 -1.41 -32.48
C LYS A 53 2.28 -0.32 -31.73
N GLU A 54 1.21 0.17 -32.34
CA GLU A 54 0.30 1.17 -31.78
C GLU A 54 -0.23 0.85 -30.37
N PRO A 55 -0.75 -0.36 -30.05
CA PRO A 55 -1.20 -0.67 -28.69
C PRO A 55 -0.08 -0.59 -27.65
N TYR A 56 1.16 -0.95 -28.00
CA TYR A 56 2.30 -0.81 -27.10
C TYR A 56 2.70 0.66 -26.92
N LYS A 57 2.75 1.45 -27.99
CA LYS A 57 2.99 2.91 -27.92
C LYS A 57 1.99 3.59 -27.00
N LEU A 58 0.69 3.30 -27.13
CA LEU A 58 -0.35 3.84 -26.26
C LEU A 58 -0.17 3.40 -24.80
N LYS A 59 0.13 2.10 -24.56
CA LYS A 59 0.44 1.59 -23.21
C LYS A 59 1.61 2.37 -22.59
N ASN A 60 2.70 2.55 -23.32
CA ASN A 60 3.88 3.27 -22.86
C ASN A 60 3.59 4.75 -22.57
N VAL A 61 2.80 5.44 -23.40
CA VAL A 61 2.38 6.83 -23.10
C VAL A 61 1.59 6.92 -21.80
N ILE A 62 0.66 6.00 -21.55
CA ILE A 62 -0.12 5.97 -20.31
C ILE A 62 0.78 5.68 -19.09
N TYR A 63 1.77 4.79 -19.24
CA TYR A 63 2.80 4.55 -18.22
C TYR A 63 3.58 5.84 -17.89
N VAL A 64 4.16 6.50 -18.89
CA VAL A 64 4.96 7.74 -18.71
C VAL A 64 4.14 8.84 -18.02
N ILE A 65 2.89 9.04 -18.42
CA ILE A 65 1.99 10.02 -17.78
C ILE A 65 1.76 9.65 -16.30
N ASN A 66 1.50 8.37 -15.99
CA ASN A 66 1.34 7.92 -14.61
C ASN A 66 2.60 8.12 -13.76
N THR A 67 3.79 7.80 -14.30
CA THR A 67 5.08 8.01 -13.61
C THR A 67 5.30 9.49 -13.31
N PHE A 68 5.10 10.38 -14.30
CA PHE A 68 5.22 11.83 -14.13
C PHE A 68 4.23 12.39 -13.10
N MET A 69 2.98 11.88 -13.08
CA MET A 69 2.00 12.27 -12.08
C MET A 69 2.37 11.76 -10.67
N ALA A 70 2.94 10.55 -10.55
CA ALA A 70 3.38 9.98 -9.28
C ALA A 70 4.57 10.74 -8.67
N ASP A 71 5.63 10.93 -9.44
CA ASP A 71 6.83 11.66 -8.99
C ASP A 71 6.54 13.16 -8.79
N GLY A 72 5.67 13.75 -9.62
CA GLY A 72 5.17 15.12 -9.44
C GLY A 72 4.34 15.30 -8.15
N LEU A 73 3.46 14.34 -7.82
CA LEU A 73 2.75 14.32 -6.53
C LEU A 73 3.71 14.15 -5.35
N LEU A 74 4.77 13.35 -5.50
CA LEU A 74 5.78 13.16 -4.46
C LEU A 74 6.58 14.46 -4.22
N LEU A 75 6.99 15.15 -5.28
CA LEU A 75 7.64 16.46 -5.20
C LEU A 75 6.72 17.51 -4.55
N TRP A 76 5.44 17.55 -4.93
CA TRP A 76 4.43 18.41 -4.30
C TRP A 76 4.24 18.11 -2.80
N ARG A 77 4.35 16.85 -2.38
CA ARG A 77 4.31 16.48 -0.95
C ARG A 77 5.50 17.04 -0.20
N VAL A 78 6.72 16.92 -0.73
CA VAL A 78 7.91 17.56 -0.13
C VAL A 78 7.70 19.06 0.01
N TRP A 79 7.19 19.71 -1.04
CA TRP A 79 6.91 21.15 -1.09
C TRP A 79 5.98 21.61 0.05
N VAL A 80 4.85 20.94 0.23
CA VAL A 80 3.86 21.27 1.26
C VAL A 80 4.36 20.92 2.67
N VAL A 81 5.01 19.76 2.85
CA VAL A 81 5.53 19.30 4.14
C VAL A 81 6.65 20.22 4.66
N TRP A 82 7.45 20.80 3.77
CA TRP A 82 8.47 21.81 4.09
C TRP A 82 7.95 23.24 4.09
N SER A 83 6.63 23.44 4.12
CA SER A 83 5.99 24.76 4.23
C SER A 83 6.45 25.74 3.13
N TYR A 84 6.49 25.25 1.88
CA TYR A 84 6.84 26.04 0.69
C TYR A 84 8.30 26.56 0.67
N ASN A 85 9.25 25.81 1.26
CA ASN A 85 10.67 26.17 1.29
C ASN A 85 11.45 25.67 0.06
N TRP A 86 11.80 26.60 -0.83
CA TRP A 86 12.46 26.33 -2.12
C TRP A 86 13.87 25.76 -1.97
N LYS A 87 14.59 26.11 -0.90
CA LYS A 87 15.98 25.66 -0.68
C LYS A 87 16.09 24.14 -0.54
N VAL A 88 15.09 23.51 0.07
CA VAL A 88 15.04 22.05 0.30
C VAL A 88 14.45 21.32 -0.91
N THR A 89 13.50 21.93 -1.59
CA THR A 89 12.73 21.29 -2.68
C THR A 89 13.41 21.43 -4.05
N CYS A 90 14.37 22.36 -4.20
CA CYS A 90 15.16 22.51 -5.42
C CYS A 90 15.90 21.23 -5.82
N ALA A 91 16.53 20.53 -4.87
CA ALA A 91 17.26 19.30 -5.14
C ALA A 91 16.37 18.18 -5.76
N PRO A 92 15.27 17.72 -5.11
CA PRO A 92 14.39 16.74 -5.73
C PRO A 92 13.69 17.26 -7.00
N ALA A 93 13.47 18.57 -7.15
CA ALA A 93 12.92 19.13 -8.39
C ALA A 93 13.88 18.99 -9.58
N ILE A 94 15.18 19.23 -9.38
CA ILE A 94 16.21 19.02 -10.42
C ILE A 94 16.30 17.54 -10.80
N MET A 95 16.25 16.65 -9.81
CA MET A 95 16.27 15.20 -10.06
C MET A 95 15.04 14.74 -10.83
N PHE A 96 13.84 15.24 -10.47
CA PHE A 96 12.60 15.00 -11.22
C PHE A 96 12.64 15.52 -12.66
N LEU A 97 13.18 16.71 -12.91
CA LEU A 97 13.36 17.20 -14.28
C LEU A 97 14.30 16.29 -15.10
N GLY A 98 15.36 15.78 -14.46
CA GLY A 98 16.24 14.79 -15.08
C GLY A 98 15.54 13.45 -15.34
N THR A 99 14.65 12.96 -14.46
CA THR A 99 13.89 11.72 -14.73
C THR A 99 12.95 11.91 -15.91
N MET A 100 12.25 13.05 -16.00
CA MET A 100 11.41 13.37 -17.15
C MET A 100 12.19 13.35 -18.47
N ILE A 101 13.36 13.99 -18.50
CA ILE A 101 14.22 14.02 -19.68
C ILE A 101 14.67 12.60 -20.05
N ALA A 102 15.16 11.82 -19.09
CA ALA A 102 15.62 10.45 -19.32
C ALA A 102 14.49 9.52 -19.81
N GLU A 103 13.27 9.65 -19.26
CA GLU A 103 12.11 8.84 -19.65
C GLU A 103 11.62 9.18 -21.08
N ILE A 104 11.66 10.46 -21.47
CA ILE A 104 11.35 10.90 -22.84
C ILE A 104 12.37 10.33 -23.83
N PHE A 105 13.67 10.46 -23.55
CA PHE A 105 14.71 9.90 -24.42
C PHE A 105 14.69 8.36 -24.47
N THR A 106 14.36 7.69 -23.35
CA THR A 106 14.10 6.24 -23.32
C THR A 106 12.95 5.89 -24.27
N THR A 107 11.82 6.60 -24.17
CA THR A 107 10.63 6.38 -25.01
C THR A 107 10.93 6.59 -26.50
N ILE A 108 11.62 7.67 -26.86
CA ILE A 108 12.03 7.93 -28.25
C ILE A 108 12.96 6.82 -28.77
N SER A 109 13.93 6.39 -27.95
CA SER A 109 14.86 5.30 -28.30
C SER A 109 14.13 3.96 -28.48
N LEU A 110 13.15 3.66 -27.63
CA LEU A 110 12.31 2.46 -27.73
C LEU A 110 11.45 2.44 -29.00
N TRP A 111 10.91 3.59 -29.41
CA TRP A 111 10.08 3.69 -30.62
C TRP A 111 10.90 3.71 -31.92
N ALA A 112 12.21 3.97 -31.82
CA ALA A 112 13.15 3.94 -32.95
C ALA A 112 13.76 2.55 -33.19
N LEU A 113 13.63 1.60 -32.26
CA LEU A 113 14.07 0.21 -32.43
C LEU A 113 13.37 -0.45 -33.61
N LYS A 114 14.14 -1.13 -34.46
CA LYS A 114 13.57 -1.93 -35.55
C LYS A 114 12.95 -3.23 -35.00
N PRO A 115 11.96 -3.81 -35.70
CA PRO A 115 11.51 -5.16 -35.39
C PRO A 115 12.71 -6.12 -35.36
N ASN A 116 12.79 -6.94 -34.31
CA ASN A 116 13.90 -7.88 -34.05
C ASN A 116 15.23 -7.25 -33.60
N GLU A 117 15.30 -5.94 -33.33
CA GLU A 117 16.44 -5.30 -32.65
C GLU A 117 16.36 -5.50 -31.13
N SER A 118 17.49 -5.79 -30.46
CA SER A 118 17.47 -6.09 -29.04
C SER A 118 17.22 -4.84 -28.18
N LEU A 119 16.33 -4.95 -27.17
CA LEU A 119 16.19 -3.93 -26.12
C LEU A 119 17.53 -3.58 -25.42
N PHE A 120 18.46 -4.52 -25.38
CA PHE A 120 19.74 -4.43 -24.68
C PHE A 120 20.85 -3.74 -25.50
N THR A 121 20.50 -2.82 -26.41
CA THR A 121 21.50 -1.97 -27.08
C THR A 121 22.08 -0.96 -26.09
N PRO A 122 23.37 -0.56 -26.21
CA PRO A 122 24.00 0.37 -25.27
C PRO A 122 23.26 1.71 -25.17
N THR A 123 22.75 2.23 -26.30
CA THR A 123 21.99 3.48 -26.35
C THR A 123 20.74 3.43 -25.49
N VAL A 124 19.92 2.38 -25.64
CA VAL A 124 18.68 2.20 -24.88
C VAL A 124 18.98 1.92 -23.40
N GLY A 125 20.01 1.11 -23.12
CA GLY A 125 20.46 0.81 -21.76
C GLY A 125 20.93 2.02 -20.97
N HIS A 126 21.72 2.92 -21.57
CA HIS A 126 22.18 4.14 -20.88
C HIS A 126 21.01 5.03 -20.44
N TRP A 127 19.97 5.16 -21.28
CA TRP A 127 18.76 5.93 -20.92
C TRP A 127 17.94 5.25 -19.84
N PHE A 128 17.71 3.93 -19.93
CA PHE A 128 17.03 3.14 -18.90
C PHE A 128 17.72 3.23 -17.54
N THR A 129 19.03 2.97 -17.48
CA THR A 129 19.80 3.03 -16.23
C THR A 129 19.80 4.44 -15.64
N SER A 130 19.87 5.48 -16.48
CA SER A 130 19.76 6.88 -16.03
C SER A 130 18.39 7.19 -15.44
N PHE A 131 17.31 6.79 -16.12
CA PHE A 131 15.93 6.97 -15.66
C PHE A 131 15.68 6.27 -14.33
N TRP A 132 15.99 4.97 -14.24
CA TRP A 132 15.77 4.18 -13.02
C TRP A 132 16.64 4.66 -11.85
N SER A 133 17.92 4.95 -12.07
CA SER A 133 18.81 5.47 -11.01
C SER A 133 18.31 6.80 -10.45
N LEU A 134 17.83 7.69 -11.33
CA LEU A 134 17.41 9.01 -10.93
C LEU A 134 16.00 9.02 -10.32
N SER A 135 15.09 8.13 -10.74
CA SER A 135 13.78 7.93 -10.08
C SER A 135 13.95 7.27 -8.71
N LEU A 136 14.83 6.27 -8.58
CA LEU A 136 15.26 5.71 -7.29
C LEU A 136 15.77 6.80 -6.35
N ALA A 137 16.76 7.58 -6.81
CA ALA A 137 17.34 8.65 -6.01
C ALA A 137 16.29 9.71 -5.63
N THR A 138 15.41 10.11 -6.56
CA THR A 138 14.32 11.06 -6.29
C THR A 138 13.37 10.53 -5.22
N ASN A 139 12.95 9.26 -5.32
CA ASN A 139 12.02 8.67 -4.38
C ASN A 139 12.63 8.55 -2.97
N VAL A 140 13.88 8.10 -2.87
CA VAL A 140 14.62 7.99 -1.60
C VAL A 140 14.85 9.36 -0.98
N THR A 141 15.28 10.36 -1.75
CA THR A 141 15.48 11.74 -1.27
C THR A 141 14.16 12.35 -0.78
N CYS A 142 13.09 12.28 -1.57
CA CYS A 142 11.77 12.79 -1.18
C CYS A 142 11.22 12.11 0.08
N THR A 143 11.27 10.77 0.14
CA THR A 143 10.83 9.99 1.31
C THR A 143 11.63 10.38 2.55
N THR A 144 12.95 10.47 2.45
CA THR A 144 13.84 10.88 3.56
C THR A 144 13.52 12.30 4.05
N LEU A 145 13.31 13.26 3.12
CA LEU A 145 12.94 14.64 3.45
C LEU A 145 11.58 14.74 4.15
N ILE A 146 10.60 13.92 3.76
CA ILE A 146 9.29 13.84 4.43
C ILE A 146 9.45 13.28 5.84
N VAL A 147 10.15 12.14 6.00
CA VAL A 147 10.36 11.48 7.29
C VAL A 147 11.08 12.41 8.29
N ILE A 148 12.20 13.03 7.88
CA ILE A 148 12.94 13.97 8.73
C ILE A 148 12.05 15.14 9.18
N ARG A 149 11.25 15.70 8.26
CA ARG A 149 10.42 16.88 8.56
C ARG A 149 9.26 16.56 9.49
N ILE A 150 8.65 15.37 9.39
CA ILE A 150 7.60 14.92 10.32
C ILE A 150 8.22 14.58 11.68
N PHE A 151 9.34 13.85 11.72
CA PHE A 151 10.04 13.48 12.96
C PHE A 151 10.42 14.72 13.77
N ARG A 152 10.96 15.77 13.13
CA ARG A 152 11.26 17.06 13.76
C ARG A 152 10.02 17.87 14.18
N SER A 153 8.83 17.57 13.66
CA SER A 153 7.61 18.34 13.95
C SER A 153 6.75 17.75 15.06
N SER A 154 6.81 16.44 15.31
CA SER A 154 5.98 15.80 16.33
C SER A 154 6.56 14.46 16.79
N LEU A 155 7.47 14.51 17.76
CA LEU A 155 8.09 13.33 18.37
C LEU A 155 7.11 12.49 19.23
N ASN A 156 6.06 13.11 19.77
CA ASN A 156 5.29 12.57 20.90
C ASN A 156 3.85 12.08 20.58
N SER A 157 3.44 11.97 19.31
CA SER A 157 2.11 11.43 18.99
C SER A 157 2.18 10.20 18.08
N ALA A 158 1.65 9.09 18.60
CA ALA A 158 1.46 7.83 17.87
C ALA A 158 0.68 8.02 16.55
N SER A 159 -0.13 9.08 16.49
CA SER A 159 -0.83 9.52 15.28
C SER A 159 0.13 9.73 14.10
N TYR A 160 1.27 10.42 14.28
CA TYR A 160 2.20 10.68 13.18
C TYR A 160 3.03 9.44 12.80
N ARG A 161 3.32 8.55 13.75
CA ARG A 161 4.06 7.30 13.47
C ARG A 161 3.39 6.46 12.38
N ALA A 162 2.06 6.37 12.38
CA ALA A 162 1.32 5.64 11.35
C ALA A 162 1.28 6.38 9.98
N VAL A 163 1.48 7.69 9.91
CA VAL A 163 1.69 8.39 8.63
C VAL A 163 3.09 8.11 8.10
N ILE A 164 4.09 8.21 8.96
CA ILE A 164 5.50 7.93 8.63
C ILE A 164 5.65 6.49 8.12
N ALA A 165 5.05 5.51 8.81
CA ALA A 165 5.08 4.10 8.40
C ALA A 165 4.56 3.92 6.98
N VAL A 166 3.36 4.41 6.66
CA VAL A 166 2.78 4.26 5.31
C VAL A 166 3.57 5.00 4.23
N VAL A 167 4.19 6.15 4.55
CA VAL A 167 5.11 6.85 3.63
C VAL A 167 6.36 6.01 3.35
N ILE A 168 6.97 5.41 4.39
CA ILE A 168 8.16 4.57 4.26
C ILE A 168 7.83 3.27 3.53
N GLU A 169 6.76 2.57 3.91
CA GLU A 169 6.31 1.32 3.31
C GLU A 169 6.03 1.50 1.81
N SER A 170 5.28 2.54 1.43
CA SER A 170 4.97 2.80 0.02
C SER A 170 6.19 3.25 -0.80
N GLY A 171 7.06 4.10 -0.25
CA GLY A 171 8.32 4.49 -0.89
C GLY A 171 9.27 3.31 -1.07
N ALA A 172 9.38 2.44 -0.06
CA ALA A 172 10.19 1.23 -0.11
C ALA A 172 9.69 0.22 -1.15
N LEU A 173 8.37 -0.01 -1.23
CA LEU A 173 7.77 -0.90 -2.24
C LEU A 173 8.03 -0.40 -3.67
N TYR A 174 7.89 0.90 -3.93
CA TYR A 174 8.20 1.47 -5.24
C TYR A 174 9.70 1.38 -5.56
N THR A 175 10.56 1.77 -4.62
CA THR A 175 12.03 1.69 -4.74
C THR A 175 12.48 0.26 -5.04
N LEU A 176 11.95 -0.74 -4.32
CA LEU A 176 12.24 -2.15 -4.54
C LEU A 176 11.83 -2.61 -5.94
N SER A 177 10.70 -2.11 -6.47
CA SER A 177 10.27 -2.46 -7.82
C SER A 177 11.22 -1.97 -8.92
N ILE A 178 11.83 -0.79 -8.75
CA ILE A 178 12.84 -0.28 -9.69
C ILE A 178 14.14 -1.10 -9.60
N VAL A 179 14.58 -1.46 -8.39
CA VAL A 179 15.76 -2.35 -8.20
C VAL A 179 15.51 -3.71 -8.86
N PHE A 180 14.31 -4.27 -8.72
CA PHE A 180 13.91 -5.50 -9.40
C PHE A 180 13.91 -5.34 -10.93
N HIS A 181 13.42 -4.21 -11.45
CA HIS A 181 13.45 -3.91 -12.90
C HIS A 181 14.89 -3.82 -13.43
N MET A 182 15.76 -3.06 -12.76
CA MET A 182 17.20 -2.99 -13.09
C MET A 182 17.84 -4.38 -13.08
N THR A 183 17.55 -5.18 -12.06
CA THR A 183 18.11 -6.54 -11.94
C THR A 183 17.67 -7.44 -13.11
N LEU A 184 16.40 -7.40 -13.51
CA LEU A 184 15.91 -8.14 -14.67
C LEU A 184 16.53 -7.66 -15.99
N TYR A 185 16.81 -6.36 -16.11
CA TYR A 185 17.46 -5.78 -17.27
C TYR A 185 18.92 -6.24 -17.41
N GLU A 186 19.70 -6.18 -16.34
CA GLU A 186 21.11 -6.64 -16.31
C GLU A 186 21.22 -8.16 -16.56
N LEU A 187 20.27 -8.96 -16.05
CA LEU A 187 20.17 -10.40 -16.35
C LEU A 187 19.73 -10.70 -17.79
N ARG A 188 19.47 -9.67 -18.61
CA ARG A 188 18.94 -9.77 -19.99
C ARG A 188 17.67 -10.61 -20.09
N ALA A 189 16.86 -10.60 -19.03
CA ALA A 189 15.63 -11.36 -18.97
C ALA A 189 14.54 -10.65 -19.79
N ASN A 190 13.84 -11.39 -20.65
CA ASN A 190 12.70 -10.89 -21.45
C ASN A 190 11.43 -10.64 -20.61
N ALA A 191 11.60 -10.22 -19.34
CA ALA A 191 10.54 -9.96 -18.37
C ALA A 191 10.26 -8.46 -18.14
N GLY A 192 11.00 -7.55 -18.80
CA GLY A 192 10.84 -6.10 -18.64
C GLY A 192 9.42 -5.56 -18.90
N GLN A 193 8.67 -6.17 -19.83
CA GLN A 193 7.25 -5.87 -20.06
C GLN A 193 6.39 -6.11 -18.81
N ILE A 194 6.61 -7.24 -18.14
CA ILE A 194 5.87 -7.65 -16.93
C ILE A 194 6.30 -6.77 -15.75
N ALA A 195 7.59 -6.49 -15.62
CA ALA A 195 8.13 -5.60 -14.60
C ALA A 195 7.58 -4.17 -14.74
N ASN A 196 7.45 -3.67 -15.98
CA ASN A 196 6.80 -2.39 -16.28
C ASN A 196 5.32 -2.40 -15.87
N ASP A 197 4.55 -3.44 -16.24
CA ASP A 197 3.14 -3.57 -15.85
C ASP A 197 2.93 -3.51 -14.32
N VAL A 198 3.80 -4.19 -13.55
CA VAL A 198 3.79 -4.16 -12.07
C VAL A 198 4.19 -2.78 -11.52
N GLN A 199 5.26 -2.18 -12.07
CA GLN A 199 5.76 -0.87 -11.65
C GLN A 199 4.71 0.23 -11.84
N THR A 200 3.94 0.20 -12.94
CA THR A 200 2.82 1.14 -13.17
C THR A 200 1.81 1.13 -12.03
N GLN A 201 1.46 -0.04 -11.50
CA GLN A 201 0.48 -0.15 -10.42
C GLN A 201 1.07 0.34 -9.09
N LEU A 202 2.32 0.01 -8.79
CA LEU A 202 3.02 0.46 -7.58
C LEU A 202 3.18 1.98 -7.52
N ALA A 203 3.43 2.63 -8.66
CA ALA A 203 3.49 4.09 -8.79
C ALA A 203 2.19 4.79 -8.34
N VAL A 204 1.03 4.14 -8.51
CA VAL A 204 -0.29 4.70 -8.17
C VAL A 204 -0.75 4.30 -6.75
N ILE A 205 -0.31 3.15 -6.24
CA ILE A 205 -0.63 2.67 -4.89
C ILE A 205 -0.08 3.62 -3.81
N GLY A 206 1.17 4.07 -3.93
CA GLY A 206 1.78 4.96 -2.92
C GLY A 206 1.06 6.31 -2.74
N PRO A 207 0.75 7.05 -3.82
CA PRO A 207 -0.13 8.21 -3.77
C PRO A 207 -1.46 7.94 -3.09
N THR A 208 -2.13 6.85 -3.47
CA THR A 208 -3.48 6.48 -3.01
C THR A 208 -3.52 6.11 -1.52
N LEU A 209 -2.57 5.30 -1.03
CA LEU A 209 -2.51 4.91 0.39
C LEU A 209 -2.42 6.12 1.32
N ILE A 210 -1.60 7.11 0.96
CA ILE A 210 -1.43 8.33 1.75
C ILE A 210 -2.71 9.18 1.75
N VAL A 211 -3.44 9.24 0.64
CA VAL A 211 -4.78 9.88 0.58
C VAL A 211 -5.77 9.19 1.52
N VAL A 212 -5.83 7.86 1.51
CA VAL A 212 -6.71 7.09 2.42
C VAL A 212 -6.35 7.33 3.89
N VAL A 213 -5.06 7.35 4.25
CA VAL A 213 -4.60 7.63 5.62
C VAL A 213 -4.99 9.04 6.06
N VAL A 214 -4.85 10.04 5.18
CA VAL A 214 -5.24 11.44 5.49
C VAL A 214 -6.77 11.55 5.62
N GLY A 215 -7.54 10.97 4.71
CA GLY A 215 -9.01 10.97 4.74
C GLY A 215 -9.57 10.33 6.02
N ARG A 216 -9.04 9.16 6.43
CA ARG A 216 -9.44 8.50 7.68
C ARG A 216 -9.21 9.36 8.93
N ARG A 217 -8.21 10.24 8.92
CA ARG A 217 -7.89 11.16 10.03
C ARG A 217 -8.76 12.41 10.06
N MET A 218 -9.21 12.88 8.90
CA MET A 218 -10.21 13.94 8.82
C MET A 218 -11.58 13.43 9.30
N ALA A 219 -11.92 12.17 9.01
CA ALA A 219 -13.14 11.51 9.49
C ALA A 219 -13.11 11.18 11.00
N HIS A 220 -11.95 10.79 11.54
CA HIS A 220 -11.76 10.53 12.97
C HIS A 220 -10.62 11.39 13.55
N PRO A 221 -10.91 12.64 13.97
CA PRO A 221 -9.95 13.49 14.65
C PRO A 221 -9.46 12.85 15.97
N PRO A 222 -8.16 12.91 16.31
CA PRO A 222 -7.67 12.47 17.61
C PRO A 222 -8.19 13.41 18.71
N GLY A 223 -9.31 13.03 19.34
CA GLY A 223 -10.06 13.88 20.27
C GLY A 223 -11.58 13.87 20.02
N ALA A 224 -12.03 13.36 18.86
CA ALA A 224 -13.42 12.95 18.72
C ALA A 224 -13.66 11.80 19.70
N ILE A 225 -14.42 12.08 20.77
CA ILE A 225 -14.99 11.06 21.65
C ILE A 225 -15.67 10.07 20.71
N ALA A 226 -15.17 8.83 20.68
CA ALA A 226 -15.85 7.77 19.94
C ALA A 226 -17.32 7.82 20.40
N PRO A 227 -18.31 7.89 19.48
CA PRO A 227 -19.69 7.75 19.91
C PRO A 227 -19.70 6.48 20.73
N LYS A 228 -20.09 6.59 22.01
CA LYS A 228 -20.14 5.43 22.90
C LYS A 228 -20.89 4.39 22.09
N PHE A 229 -20.20 3.34 21.65
CA PHE A 229 -20.87 2.22 21.03
C PHE A 229 -21.81 1.82 22.14
N ALA A 230 -23.10 2.12 21.95
CA ALA A 230 -24.08 1.71 22.90
C ALA A 230 -23.86 0.22 22.97
N THR A 231 -23.41 -0.25 24.13
CA THR A 231 -23.31 -1.68 24.39
C THR A 231 -24.76 -2.11 24.38
N SER A 232 -25.25 -2.41 23.17
CA SER A 232 -26.46 -3.15 22.94
C SER A 232 -26.09 -4.53 23.43
N SER A 233 -26.17 -4.65 24.75
CA SER A 233 -26.28 -5.91 25.45
C SER A 233 -27.41 -6.62 24.73
N TYR A 234 -27.01 -7.53 23.85
CA TYR A 234 -27.86 -8.62 23.42
C TYR A 234 -28.06 -9.48 24.66
N GLU A 235 -28.91 -8.99 25.57
CA GLU A 235 -29.63 -9.89 26.45
C GLU A 235 -30.44 -10.78 25.52
N LEU A 236 -29.87 -11.94 25.22
CA LEU A 236 -30.58 -13.08 24.68
C LEU A 236 -31.57 -13.47 25.77
N GLN A 237 -32.71 -12.80 25.71
CA GLN A 237 -33.77 -12.90 26.70
C GLN A 237 -34.42 -14.27 26.56
N THR A 238 -33.90 -15.27 27.27
CA THR A 238 -34.53 -16.56 27.52
C THR A 238 -35.79 -16.34 28.37
N ARG A 239 -36.83 -15.83 27.72
CA ARG A 239 -38.08 -15.41 28.35
C ARG A 239 -39.07 -16.57 28.44
N CYS A 240 -38.94 -17.38 29.49
CA CYS A 240 -40.05 -18.16 30.02
C CYS A 240 -40.33 -17.76 31.48
N ARG A 241 -41.38 -16.95 31.65
CA ARG A 241 -42.10 -16.68 32.92
C ARG A 241 -43.17 -17.80 33.11
N PRO A 242 -43.86 -17.95 34.27
CA PRO A 242 -43.94 -17.04 35.41
C PRO A 242 -43.80 -17.64 36.83
N GLU A 243 -44.00 -16.74 37.81
CA GLU A 243 -44.34 -16.89 39.24
C GLU A 243 -45.17 -18.14 39.62
N ALA A 244 -45.22 -18.62 40.88
CA ALA A 244 -45.09 -17.87 42.14
C ALA A 244 -44.78 -18.74 43.39
N MET A 245 -44.47 -18.05 44.50
CA MET A 245 -44.98 -18.26 45.87
C MET A 245 -44.52 -19.48 46.71
N VAL A 246 -43.99 -19.11 47.89
CA VAL A 246 -43.58 -19.90 49.06
C VAL A 246 -44.64 -20.90 49.55
N VAL A 247 -44.22 -22.14 49.85
CA VAL A 247 -44.74 -22.93 50.99
C VAL A 247 -43.60 -23.72 51.64
N GLU A 248 -43.41 -23.51 52.94
CA GLU A 248 -42.63 -24.34 53.86
C GLU A 248 -43.58 -25.36 54.51
N ILE A 249 -43.18 -26.63 54.68
CA ILE A 249 -43.52 -27.50 55.83
C ILE A 249 -42.88 -28.90 55.69
N SER A 250 -42.52 -29.41 56.87
CA SER A 250 -41.99 -30.73 57.24
C SER A 250 -42.78 -31.96 56.74
N GLU A 251 -42.13 -33.12 56.91
CA GLU A 251 -42.68 -34.44 57.27
C GLU A 251 -42.60 -35.57 56.23
N TYR A 252 -41.67 -36.51 56.50
CA TYR A 252 -41.80 -37.99 56.51
C TYR A 252 -40.36 -38.53 56.63
N VAL A 253 -39.80 -38.64 57.83
CA VAL A 253 -40.04 -39.75 58.78
C VAL A 253 -39.86 -41.11 58.11
N GLU A 254 -38.60 -41.52 58.08
CA GLU A 254 -38.15 -42.82 58.61
C GLU A 254 -38.60 -44.10 57.89
N THR A 255 -37.71 -44.67 57.07
CA THR A 255 -37.46 -46.13 57.13
C THR A 255 -36.07 -46.52 56.61
N ASN A 256 -35.40 -47.38 57.37
CA ASN A 256 -34.34 -48.31 56.94
C ASN A 256 -33.00 -47.74 56.42
N SER A 257 -32.01 -47.70 57.33
CA SER A 257 -30.96 -48.75 57.41
C SER A 257 -29.53 -48.21 57.55
N HIS A 258 -29.00 -48.30 58.79
CA HIS A 258 -27.66 -48.85 59.11
C HIS A 258 -26.58 -48.85 58.00
N TYR A 259 -25.42 -48.20 58.12
CA TYR A 259 -24.40 -48.41 59.18
C TYR A 259 -23.25 -47.38 59.08
N GLY A 260 -22.60 -47.01 60.19
CA GLY A 260 -21.33 -46.24 60.25
C GLY A 260 -21.50 -44.71 60.16
N GLU A 261 -21.18 -43.85 61.15
CA GLU A 261 -20.16 -43.89 62.21
C GLU A 261 -18.72 -43.91 61.61
N ALA A 262 -17.81 -42.95 61.86
CA ALA A 262 -17.77 -41.86 62.86
C ALA A 262 -16.93 -40.65 62.40
N GLU A 263 -16.99 -39.53 63.17
CA GLU A 263 -15.98 -38.47 63.42
C GLU A 263 -15.11 -37.87 62.28
N GLY A 264 -14.68 -36.60 62.30
CA GLY A 264 -14.79 -35.53 63.30
C GLY A 264 -13.59 -34.54 63.22
N LYS A 265 -13.75 -33.33 63.77
CA LYS A 265 -12.76 -32.21 63.87
C LYS A 265 -12.53 -31.43 62.55
N ALA A 266 -12.72 -30.10 62.47
CA ALA A 266 -12.05 -28.98 63.19
C ALA A 266 -10.53 -28.98 62.94
N SER A 267 -9.80 -27.91 62.58
CA SER A 267 -9.96 -26.44 62.75
C SER A 267 -8.94 -25.72 61.81
N VAL A 268 -8.73 -24.39 61.69
CA VAL A 268 -9.29 -23.17 62.33
C VAL A 268 -9.12 -21.95 61.35
N LEU A 269 -9.38 -20.71 61.79
CA LEU A 269 -9.19 -19.44 61.06
C LEU A 269 -7.87 -18.69 61.50
N PRO A 270 -7.70 -17.34 61.42
CA PRO A 270 -7.06 -16.70 60.25
C PRO A 270 -6.05 -15.54 60.53
N GLN A 271 -5.55 -14.88 59.47
CA GLN A 271 -5.27 -13.42 59.33
C GLN A 271 -4.04 -12.74 60.01
N ILE A 272 -3.70 -11.55 59.46
CA ILE A 272 -2.85 -10.43 59.98
C ILE A 272 -1.31 -10.66 59.99
N SER A 273 -0.40 -9.68 59.79
CA SER A 273 -0.34 -8.40 59.01
C SER A 273 1.06 -7.77 59.19
N ALA A 274 1.61 -7.05 58.18
CA ALA A 274 2.70 -6.04 58.29
C ALA A 274 4.08 -6.53 58.85
N GLU A 275 5.22 -5.82 58.82
CA GLU A 275 5.82 -4.75 57.98
C GLU A 275 7.34 -4.71 58.30
N SER A 276 8.20 -4.32 57.34
CA SER A 276 9.66 -4.04 57.51
C SER A 276 10.55 -5.20 58.03
N VAL A 277 11.83 -5.34 57.66
CA VAL A 277 12.85 -4.38 57.17
C VAL A 277 13.52 -4.90 55.90
#